data_AF-A0A7K0S2K5-F1
#
_entry.id   AF-A0A7K0S2K5-F1
#
_cell.length_a   1.000
_cell.length_b   1.000
_cell.length_c   1.000
_cell.angle_alpha   90.00
_cell.angle_beta   90.00
_cell.angle_gamma   90.00
#
_symmetry.space_group_name_H-M   'P 1'
#
loop_
_entity.id
_entity.type
_entity.pdbx_description
1 polymer ?
#
loop_
_entity_poly.entity_id
_entity_poly.type
_entity_poly.pdbx_seq_one_letter_code
_entity_poly.pdbx_strand_id
1 'polypeptide(L)'
;MAGGSPETNKQRPLTVFAAPGRYVQGPGATHDLAAELERLGLRGPILFVAGGHAIEQLSPIWNETLPARDLQPIIERFAGKCT
;
A
#
# COMPACT_ATOMS: atom_id res chain seq x y z
N MET A 1 -51.83 13.68 -34.19
CA MET A 1 -50.58 14.48 -34.12
C MET A 1 -49.94 14.22 -32.76
N ALA A 2 -49.14 13.17 -32.65
CA ALA A 2 -48.44 12.82 -31.41
C ALA A 2 -47.07 13.52 -31.41
N GLY A 3 -46.88 14.47 -30.50
CA GLY A 3 -45.60 15.13 -30.26
C GLY A 3 -45.10 14.80 -28.87
N GLY A 4 -44.56 13.59 -28.69
CA GLY A 4 -43.84 13.22 -27.47
C GLY A 4 -42.50 13.95 -27.42
N SER A 5 -42.28 14.72 -26.36
CA SER A 5 -40.97 15.33 -26.08
C SER A 5 -39.96 14.21 -25.80
N PRO A 6 -38.73 14.24 -26.34
CA PRO A 6 -37.76 13.19 -26.09
C PRO A 6 -37.29 13.28 -24.64
N GLU A 7 -37.75 12.34 -23.82
CA GLU A 7 -37.14 12.01 -22.53
C GLU A 7 -35.64 11.77 -22.77
N THR A 8 -34.82 12.77 -22.44
CA THR A 8 -33.38 12.65 -22.52
C THR A 8 -32.97 11.74 -21.38
N ASN A 9 -32.77 10.46 -21.69
CA ASN A 9 -32.19 9.49 -20.76
C ASN A 9 -30.76 9.94 -20.42
N LYS A 10 -30.63 10.84 -19.44
CA LYS A 10 -29.35 11.25 -18.87
C LYS A 10 -28.89 10.11 -17.99
N GLN A 11 -28.21 9.11 -18.57
CA GLN A 11 -27.41 8.18 -17.80
C GLN A 11 -26.43 9.00 -16.95
N ARG A 12 -26.73 9.10 -15.66
CA ARG A 12 -25.86 9.76 -14.70
C ARG A 12 -24.63 8.86 -14.55
N PRO A 13 -23.41 9.35 -14.85
CA PRO A 13 -22.23 8.52 -14.76
C PRO A 13 -22.10 7.97 -13.34
N LEU A 14 -21.75 6.68 -13.22
CA LEU A 14 -21.43 6.07 -11.94
C LEU A 14 -20.36 6.93 -11.26
N THR A 15 -20.70 7.49 -10.09
CA THR A 15 -19.73 8.22 -9.28
C THR A 15 -18.89 7.19 -8.55
N VAL A 16 -17.76 6.83 -9.15
CA VAL A 16 -16.82 5.86 -8.57
C VAL A 16 -15.81 6.63 -7.72
N PHE A 17 -15.76 6.30 -6.44
CA PHE A 17 -14.69 6.72 -5.54
C PHE A 17 -13.75 5.54 -5.27
N ALA A 18 -12.45 5.77 -5.44
CA ALA A 18 -11.41 4.81 -5.12
C ALA A 18 -10.42 5.45 -4.15
N ALA A 19 -10.03 4.69 -3.13
CA ALA A 19 -9.05 5.10 -2.13
C ALA A 19 -8.24 3.89 -1.67
N PRO A 20 -7.04 4.11 -1.10
CA PRO A 20 -6.34 3.05 -0.39
C PRO A 20 -7.23 2.48 0.72
N GLY A 21 -7.20 1.16 0.91
CA GLY A 21 -7.94 0.53 2.02
C GLY A 21 -7.43 0.94 3.41
N ARG A 22 -6.21 1.49 3.47
CA ARG A 22 -5.61 2.07 4.68
C ARG A 22 -4.47 3.02 4.35
N TYR A 23 -4.33 4.06 5.17
CA TYR A 23 -3.21 4.98 5.18
C TYR A 23 -2.75 5.15 6.63
N VAL A 24 -1.45 5.00 6.90
CA VAL A 24 -0.85 5.14 8.23
C VAL A 24 0.24 6.20 8.16
N GLN A 25 0.17 7.19 9.05
CA GLN A 25 1.15 8.26 9.16
C GLN A 25 1.28 8.68 10.63
N GLY A 26 2.51 8.90 11.07
CA GLY A 26 2.80 9.40 12.41
C GLY A 26 4.23 9.10 12.82
N PRO A 27 4.70 9.70 13.93
CA PRO A 27 5.96 9.29 14.55
C PRO A 27 5.96 7.79 14.84
N GLY A 28 7.07 7.10 14.54
CA GLY A 28 7.19 5.68 14.80
C GLY A 28 6.49 4.74 13.81
N ALA A 29 5.80 5.25 12.79
CA ALA A 29 5.05 4.41 11.85
C ALA A 29 5.86 3.28 11.17
N THR A 30 7.18 3.45 11.03
CA THR A 30 8.08 2.41 10.51
C THR A 30 8.29 1.25 11.49
N HIS A 31 8.21 1.49 12.81
CA HIS A 31 8.30 0.46 13.85
C HIS A 31 7.00 -0.34 13.93
N ASP A 32 5.86 0.30 13.65
CA ASP A 32 4.54 -0.34 13.63
C ASP A 32 4.27 -1.14 12.35
N LEU A 33 5.16 -1.08 11.35
CA LEU A 33 4.96 -1.70 10.03
C LEU A 33 4.66 -3.20 10.12
N ALA A 34 5.33 -3.93 11.02
CA ALA A 34 5.08 -5.36 11.21
C ALA A 34 3.60 -5.64 11.58
N ALA A 35 3.02 -4.82 12.46
CA ALA A 35 1.62 -4.96 12.87
C ALA A 35 0.67 -4.66 11.71
N GLU A 36 1.01 -3.68 10.89
CA GLU A 36 0.21 -3.31 9.72
C GLU A 36 0.23 -4.39 8.63
N LEU A 37 1.38 -5.02 8.39
CA LEU A 37 1.51 -6.14 7.46
C LEU A 37 0.73 -7.38 7.95
N GLU A 38 0.83 -7.71 9.24
CA GLU A 38 0.04 -8.80 9.83
C GLU A 38 -1.46 -8.54 9.71
N ARG A 39 -1.92 -7.30 9.93
CA ARG A 39 -3.33 -6.91 9.78
C ARG A 39 -3.84 -7.09 8.34
N LEU A 40 -2.95 -7.07 7.35
CA LEU A 40 -3.27 -7.41 5.96
C LEU A 40 -3.29 -8.94 5.70
N GLY A 41 -2.99 -9.74 6.72
CA GLY A 41 -2.93 -11.20 6.63
C GLY A 41 -1.60 -11.74 6.11
N LEU A 42 -0.57 -10.91 6.01
CA LEU A 42 0.75 -11.31 5.52
C LEU A 42 1.52 -12.06 6.59
N ARG A 43 2.28 -13.09 6.18
CA ARG A 43 3.18 -13.91 6.99
C ARG A 43 4.32 -14.44 6.11
N GLY A 44 5.40 -14.87 6.74
CA GLY A 44 6.56 -15.45 6.06
C GLY A 44 7.40 -14.39 5.33
N PRO A 45 8.02 -14.75 4.20
CA PRO A 45 8.91 -13.84 3.47
C PRO A 45 8.18 -12.62 2.90
N ILE A 46 8.71 -11.42 3.19
CA ILE A 46 8.23 -10.15 2.65
C ILE A 46 9.33 -9.46 1.87
N LEU A 47 9.07 -9.16 0.60
CA LEU A 47 9.99 -8.42 -0.25
C LEU A 47 9.89 -6.91 0.02
N PHE A 48 11.01 -6.31 0.41
CA PHE A 48 11.23 -4.89 0.44
C PHE A 48 12.05 -4.47 -0.78
N VAL A 49 11.53 -3.54 -1.56
CA VAL A 49 12.26 -2.89 -2.65
C VAL A 49 12.55 -1.46 -2.24
N ALA A 50 13.83 -1.13 -2.08
CA ALA A 50 14.23 0.16 -1.52
C ALA A 50 15.56 0.67 -2.09
N GLY A 51 15.71 2.00 -2.16
CA GLY A 51 17.00 2.63 -2.50
C GLY A 51 18.03 2.46 -1.37
N GLY A 52 19.32 2.65 -1.68
CA GLY A 52 20.41 2.40 -0.73
C GLY A 52 20.24 3.09 0.62
N HIS A 53 19.92 4.39 0.62
CA HIS A 53 19.73 5.15 1.86
C HIS A 53 18.56 4.65 2.72
N ALA A 54 17.45 4.28 2.07
CA ALA A 54 16.29 3.72 2.78
C ALA A 54 16.63 2.34 3.39
N ILE A 55 17.41 1.52 2.68
CA ILE A 55 17.90 0.25 3.22
C ILE A 55 18.78 0.49 4.45
N GLU A 56 19.75 1.41 4.35
CA GLU A 56 20.64 1.75 5.47
C GLU A 56 19.88 2.21 6.71
N GLN A 57 18.83 3.03 6.54
CA GLN A 57 18.05 3.57 7.65
C GLN A 57 17.00 2.60 8.21
N LEU A 58 16.38 1.77 7.36
CA LEU A 58 15.18 1.02 7.74
C LEU A 58 15.44 -0.48 7.93
N SER A 59 16.48 -1.05 7.32
CA SER A 59 16.80 -2.47 7.50
C SER A 59 17.04 -2.87 8.95
N PRO A 60 17.67 -2.05 9.83
CA PRO A 60 17.77 -2.39 11.24
C PRO A 60 16.40 -2.52 11.91
N ILE A 61 15.48 -1.60 11.62
CA ILE A 61 14.11 -1.60 12.17
C ILE A 61 13.34 -2.82 11.67
N TRP A 62 13.46 -3.16 10.39
CA TRP A 62 12.79 -4.34 9.82
C TRP A 62 13.30 -5.64 10.44
N ASN A 63 14.62 -5.78 10.58
CA ASN A 63 15.23 -6.96 11.18
C ASN A 63 14.87 -7.11 12.68
N GLU A 64 14.65 -6.00 13.37
CA GLU A 64 14.22 -6.00 14.78
C GLU A 64 12.73 -6.34 14.93
N THR A 65 11.86 -5.69 14.15
CA THR A 65 10.41 -5.66 14.41
C THR A 65 9.63 -6.78 13.72
N LEU A 66 10.05 -7.23 12.53
CA LEU A 66 9.32 -8.20 11.71
C LEU A 66 9.30 -9.64 12.27
N PRO A 67 10.42 -10.20 12.80
CA PRO A 67 10.44 -11.59 13.24
C PRO A 67 9.43 -11.93 14.35
N ALA A 68 9.10 -10.95 15.21
CA ALA A 68 8.10 -11.11 16.27
C ALA A 68 6.69 -11.42 15.74
N ARG A 69 6.44 -11.21 14.45
CA ARG A 69 5.14 -11.48 13.78
C ARG A 69 5.27 -12.50 12.65
N ASP A 70 6.28 -13.37 12.70
CA ASP A 70 6.54 -14.39 11.68
C ASP A 70 6.73 -13.79 10.27
N LEU A 71 7.32 -12.59 10.20
CA LEU A 71 7.66 -11.91 8.95
C LEU A 71 9.18 -11.95 8.76
N GLN A 72 9.63 -12.36 7.58
CA GLN A 72 11.04 -12.47 7.23
C GLN A 72 11.38 -11.48 6.11
N PRO A 73 12.13 -10.40 6.38
CA PRO A 73 12.47 -9.43 5.34
C PRO A 73 13.43 -10.02 4.29
N ILE A 74 13.07 -9.86 3.02
CA ILE A 74 13.96 -10.02 1.87
C ILE A 74 14.15 -8.61 1.29
N ILE A 75 15.39 -8.16 1.12
CA ILE A 75 15.67 -6.78 0.68
C ILE A 75 16.31 -6.81 -0.71
N GLU A 76 15.63 -6.20 -1.67
CA GLU A 76 16.14 -5.97 -3.02
C GLU A 76 16.45 -4.48 -3.24
N ARG A 77 17.65 -4.19 -3.73
CA ARG A 77 18.09 -2.82 -3.94
C ARG A 77 17.48 -2.24 -5.21
N PHE A 78 16.73 -1.16 -5.05
CA PHE A 78 16.23 -0.36 -6.16
C PHE A 78 17.33 0.54 -6.72
N ALA A 79 17.54 0.48 -8.04
CA ALA A 79 18.57 1.26 -8.74
C ALA A 79 18.17 2.71 -9.06
N GLY A 80 16.96 3.14 -8.69
CA GLY A 80 16.51 4.54 -8.87
C GLY A 80 15.74 4.80 -10.18
N LYS A 81 15.40 3.76 -10.95
CA LYS A 81 14.62 3.88 -12.19
C LYS A 81 13.46 2.89 -12.22
N CYS A 82 12.26 3.42 -12.44
CA CYS A 82 11.06 2.64 -12.73
C CYS A 82 10.86 2.65 -14.26
N THR A 83 11.44 1.67 -14.94
CA THR A 83 11.41 1.53 -16.41
C THR A 83 10.58 0.36 -16.83
#